data_AF-A0A0J6FZ88-F1
#
_entry.id   AF-A0A0J6FZ88-F1
#
_cell.length_a   1.000
_cell.length_b   1.000
_cell.length_c   1.000
_cell.angle_alpha   90.00
_cell.angle_beta   90.00
_cell.angle_gamma   90.00
#
_symmetry.space_group_name_H-M   'P 1'
#
loop_
_entity.id
_entity.type
_entity.pdbx_description
1 polymer ?
#
loop_
_entity_poly.entity_id
_entity_poly.type
_entity_poly.pdbx_seq_one_letter_code
_entity_poly.pdbx_strand_id
1 'polypeptide(L)'
;MNQGPLPKGIADTFRSGTYSEVVTQQPTTLYRVYGGTSQELGGYWTATKPADPVQSIIDSALKPEWGSTATKVVKIEVPIGTKYFEGVAAPQGGLVGGGNQVLFPKDFKIDTSWIKQ
;
A
#
# COMPACT_ATOMS: atom_id res chain seq x y z
N MET A 1 -16.19 18.12 -8.50
CA MET A 1 -14.94 17.35 -8.65
C MET A 1 -15.31 15.87 -8.65
N ASN A 2 -14.93 15.12 -9.69
CA ASN A 2 -15.17 13.67 -9.73
C ASN A 2 -14.18 13.01 -8.75
N GLN A 3 -14.70 12.36 -7.70
CA GLN A 3 -13.90 11.77 -6.61
C GLN A 3 -13.22 10.44 -6.99
N GLY A 4 -13.23 10.07 -8.28
CA GLY A 4 -12.78 8.76 -8.75
C GLY A 4 -13.64 7.61 -8.22
N PRO A 5 -13.26 6.35 -8.49
CA PRO A 5 -14.07 5.18 -8.14
C PRO A 5 -13.92 4.72 -6.68
N LEU A 6 -13.00 5.30 -5.88
CA LEU A 6 -12.77 4.88 -4.50
C LEU A 6 -13.79 5.54 -3.55
N PRO A 7 -14.32 4.82 -2.56
CA PRO A 7 -15.12 5.42 -1.50
C PRO A 7 -14.33 6.51 -0.77
N LYS A 8 -14.99 7.59 -0.35
CA LYS A 8 -14.34 8.74 0.29
C LYS A 8 -13.35 8.37 1.40
N GLY A 9 -13.72 7.47 2.32
CA GLY A 9 -12.84 7.06 3.41
C GLY A 9 -11.54 6.36 2.96
N ILE A 10 -11.56 5.73 1.78
CA ILE A 10 -10.37 5.13 1.16
C ILE A 10 -9.59 6.20 0.40
N ALA A 11 -10.28 7.06 -0.37
CA ALA A 11 -9.65 8.17 -1.06
C ALA A 11 -8.87 9.07 -0.08
N ASP A 12 -9.42 9.34 1.10
CA ASP A 12 -8.81 10.15 2.15
C ASP A 12 -7.52 9.54 2.74
N THR A 13 -7.21 8.26 2.47
CA THR A 13 -5.91 7.66 2.79
C THR A 13 -4.79 8.13 1.86
N PHE A 14 -5.15 8.66 0.69
CA PHE A 14 -4.23 9.33 -0.21
C PHE A 14 -4.19 10.83 0.13
N ARG A 15 -3.02 11.44 0.04
CA ARG A 15 -2.80 12.85 0.35
C ARG A 15 -3.74 13.71 -0.50
N SER A 16 -4.55 14.50 0.19
CA SER A 16 -5.58 15.36 -0.40
C SER A 16 -6.63 14.62 -1.23
N GLY A 17 -6.80 13.30 -1.03
CA GLY A 17 -7.72 12.48 -1.83
C GLY A 17 -7.22 12.18 -3.24
N THR A 18 -5.96 12.45 -3.55
CA THR A 18 -5.42 12.40 -4.91
C THR A 18 -4.68 11.10 -5.17
N TYR A 19 -5.13 10.36 -6.19
CA TYR A 19 -4.54 9.10 -6.63
C TYR A 19 -4.75 8.91 -8.14
N SER A 20 -3.99 7.99 -8.73
CA SER A 20 -4.14 7.56 -10.12
C SER A 20 -4.57 6.10 -10.17
N GLU A 21 -5.41 5.75 -11.15
CA GLU A 21 -5.62 4.35 -11.52
C GLU A 21 -4.50 3.92 -12.46
N VAL A 22 -3.78 2.87 -12.09
CA VAL A 22 -2.64 2.34 -12.83
C VAL A 22 -2.96 0.94 -13.31
N VAL A 23 -2.58 0.66 -14.56
CA VAL A 23 -2.49 -0.70 -15.10
C VAL A 23 -1.02 -0.98 -15.38
N THR A 24 -0.48 -2.04 -14.79
CA THR A 24 0.94 -2.38 -14.95
C THR A 24 1.27 -2.67 -16.41
N GLN A 25 2.25 -1.96 -16.96
CA GLN A 25 2.74 -2.18 -18.34
C GLN A 25 3.94 -3.14 -18.39
N GLN A 26 4.48 -3.50 -17.22
CA GLN A 26 5.58 -4.43 -17.02
C GLN A 26 5.46 -5.07 -15.64
N PRO A 27 6.15 -6.20 -15.37
CA PRO A 27 6.24 -6.75 -14.02
C PRO A 27 6.68 -5.66 -13.02
N THR A 28 5.89 -5.47 -11.96
CA THR A 28 6.08 -4.38 -11.00
C THR A 28 6.32 -4.97 -9.62
N THR A 29 7.45 -4.62 -9.01
CA THR A 29 7.76 -5.06 -7.65
C THR A 29 7.07 -4.15 -6.64
N LEU A 30 6.33 -4.75 -5.70
CA LEU A 30 5.73 -4.04 -4.57
C LEU A 30 6.17 -4.65 -3.25
N TYR A 31 6.17 -3.83 -2.21
CA TYR A 31 6.56 -4.18 -0.86
C TYR A 31 5.45 -3.88 0.13
N ARG A 32 5.39 -4.67 1.20
CA ARG A 32 4.49 -4.44 2.32
C ARG A 32 5.19 -4.83 3.61
N VAL A 33 5.04 -4.01 4.63
CA VAL A 33 5.44 -4.37 5.99
C VAL A 33 4.27 -4.98 6.74
N TYR A 34 4.55 -6.02 7.51
CA TYR A 34 3.56 -6.75 8.30
C TYR A 34 4.16 -7.25 9.62
N GLY A 35 3.33 -7.81 10.49
CA GLY A 35 3.70 -8.23 11.83
C GLY A 35 2.54 -8.08 12.82
N GLY A 36 2.67 -8.60 14.03
CA GLY A 36 1.58 -8.62 15.01
C GLY A 36 0.35 -9.35 14.49
N THR A 37 -0.78 -8.67 14.41
CA THR A 37 -2.04 -9.21 13.86
C THR A 37 -2.23 -8.88 12.38
N SER A 38 -1.38 -8.03 11.78
CA SER A 38 -1.42 -7.77 10.34
C SER A 38 -0.91 -8.97 9.56
N GLN A 39 -1.79 -9.53 8.72
CA GLN A 39 -1.45 -10.60 7.80
C GLN A 39 -0.39 -10.16 6.78
N GLU A 40 0.34 -11.15 6.26
CA GLU A 40 1.40 -10.98 5.27
C GLU A 40 0.89 -10.30 4.00
N LEU A 41 -0.24 -10.77 3.47
CA LEU A 41 -0.93 -10.12 2.35
C LEU A 41 -2.03 -9.19 2.84
N GLY A 42 -2.31 -8.14 2.06
CA GLY A 42 -3.36 -7.17 2.32
C GLY A 42 -3.55 -6.22 1.15
N GLY A 43 -4.43 -5.23 1.29
CA GLY A 43 -4.74 -4.30 0.19
C GLY A 43 -3.69 -3.21 -0.06
N TYR A 44 -2.93 -2.81 0.97
CA TYR A 44 -2.01 -1.67 0.93
C TYR A 44 -0.53 -2.11 0.77
N TRP A 45 0.17 -1.45 -0.14
CA TRP A 45 1.53 -1.73 -0.58
C TRP A 45 2.29 -0.44 -0.89
N THR A 46 3.57 -0.57 -1.22
CA THR A 46 4.41 0.52 -1.73
C THR A 46 5.33 0.03 -2.84
N ALA A 47 5.57 0.85 -3.86
CA ALA A 47 6.59 0.59 -4.89
C ALA A 47 8.00 0.92 -4.39
N THR A 48 8.13 1.61 -3.26
CA THR A 48 9.43 1.97 -2.67
C THR A 48 9.89 0.85 -1.74
N LYS A 49 11.07 0.29 -1.99
CA LYS A 49 11.66 -0.68 -1.06
C LYS A 49 11.89 0.02 0.29
N PRO A 50 11.31 -0.49 1.40
CA PRO A 50 11.56 0.10 2.69
C PRO A 50 13.03 -0.07 3.08
N ALA A 51 13.68 1.02 3.48
CA ALA A 51 15.05 0.99 3.97
C ALA A 51 15.15 0.26 5.31
N ASP A 52 14.15 0.48 6.17
CA ASP A 52 13.96 -0.19 7.45
C ASP A 52 12.44 -0.31 7.73
N PRO A 53 11.97 -1.41 8.35
CA PRO A 53 10.56 -1.55 8.71
C PRO A 53 10.01 -0.40 9.58
N VAL A 54 10.82 0.21 10.45
CA VAL A 54 10.43 1.37 11.27
C VAL A 54 10.20 2.62 10.42
N GLN A 55 11.07 2.89 9.44
CA GLN A 55 10.88 4.01 8.51
C GLN A 55 9.60 3.84 7.68
N SER A 56 9.23 2.58 7.39
CA SER A 56 8.00 2.25 6.67
C SER A 56 6.73 2.66 7.42
N ILE A 57 6.75 2.58 8.76
CA ILE A 57 5.63 3.02 9.61
C ILE A 57 5.43 4.54 9.49
N ILE A 58 6.54 5.30 9.48
CA ILE A 58 6.54 6.77 9.41
C ILE A 58 6.06 7.23 8.03
N ASP A 59 6.65 6.67 6.96
CA ASP A 59 6.38 7.07 5.59
C ASP A 59 4.99 6.64 5.11
N SER A 60 4.50 5.48 5.57
CA SER A 60 3.18 4.95 5.21
C SER A 60 2.08 5.28 6.22
N ALA A 61 2.41 6.03 7.28
CA ALA A 61 1.48 6.40 8.35
C ALA A 61 0.69 5.21 8.93
N LEU A 62 1.37 4.09 9.18
CA LEU A 62 0.74 2.87 9.68
C LEU A 62 0.31 3.05 11.14
N LYS A 63 -0.99 3.17 11.37
CA LYS A 63 -1.51 3.35 12.72
C LYS A 63 -1.32 2.08 13.57
N PRO A 64 -0.86 2.20 14.83
CA PRO A 64 -0.73 1.07 15.75
C PRO A 64 -2.04 0.27 15.95
N GLU A 65 -3.19 0.95 15.85
CA GLU A 65 -4.54 0.34 15.98
C GLU A 65 -4.83 -0.72 14.90
N TRP A 66 -4.07 -0.78 13.81
CA TRP A 66 -4.17 -1.82 12.78
C TRP A 66 -3.38 -3.09 13.12
N GLY A 67 -2.71 -3.10 14.27
CA GLY A 67 -2.02 -4.27 14.81
C GLY A 67 -0.77 -4.69 14.04
N SER A 68 -0.28 -3.85 13.12
CA SER A 68 1.00 -4.06 12.45
C SER A 68 2.14 -3.58 13.35
N THR A 69 2.97 -4.51 13.81
CA THR A 69 4.26 -4.16 14.42
C THR A 69 5.32 -3.80 13.37
N ALA A 70 5.00 -3.94 12.08
CA ALA A 70 5.90 -3.76 10.94
C ALA A 70 7.30 -4.33 11.20
N THR A 71 7.39 -5.61 11.57
CA THR A 71 8.67 -6.28 11.87
C THR A 71 9.16 -7.13 10.71
N LYS A 72 8.31 -7.39 9.71
CA LYS A 72 8.60 -8.21 8.53
C LYS A 72 8.27 -7.43 7.27
N VAL A 73 8.98 -7.75 6.19
CA VAL A 73 8.72 -7.20 4.85
C VAL A 73 8.42 -8.37 3.92
N VAL A 74 7.34 -8.27 3.16
CA VAL A 74 7.05 -9.15 2.02
C VAL A 74 7.21 -8.37 0.71
N LYS A 75 7.73 -9.04 -0.31
CA LYS A 75 7.89 -8.54 -1.67
C LYS A 75 7.02 -9.39 -2.60
N ILE A 76 6.27 -8.74 -3.49
CA ILE A 76 5.54 -9.40 -4.58
C ILE A 76 6.00 -8.87 -5.94
N GLU A 77 5.90 -9.73 -6.96
CA GLU A 77 6.06 -9.36 -8.36
C GLU A 77 4.68 -9.38 -9.04
N VAL A 78 4.13 -8.19 -9.25
CA VAL A 78 2.82 -8.00 -9.86
C VAL A 78 2.95 -8.14 -11.38
N PRO A 79 2.18 -9.02 -12.04
CA PRO A 79 2.26 -9.21 -13.49
C PRO A 79 1.71 -8.00 -14.25
N ILE A 80 2.07 -7.91 -15.53
CA ILE A 80 1.50 -6.96 -16.50
C ILE A 80 -0.04 -7.09 -16.56
N GLY A 81 -0.73 -5.97 -16.80
CA GLY A 81 -2.18 -5.92 -16.91
C GLY A 81 -2.93 -5.89 -15.58
N THR A 82 -2.22 -5.76 -14.45
CA THR A 82 -2.82 -5.69 -13.12
C THR A 82 -3.19 -4.24 -12.78
N LYS A 83 -4.42 -4.04 -12.29
CA LYS A 83 -4.93 -2.73 -11.90
C LYS A 83 -4.74 -2.47 -10.40
N TYR A 84 -4.24 -1.29 -10.05
CA TYR A 84 -4.23 -0.76 -8.69
C TYR A 84 -4.37 0.76 -8.69
N PHE A 85 -4.56 1.33 -7.50
CA PHE A 85 -4.54 2.78 -7.28
C PHE A 85 -3.23 3.18 -6.63
N GLU A 86 -2.63 4.26 -7.10
CA GLU A 86 -1.34 4.74 -6.60
C GLU A 86 -1.38 6.24 -6.31
N GLY A 87 -0.74 6.63 -5.21
CA GLY A 87 -0.62 8.03 -4.82
C GLY A 87 0.30 8.19 -3.62
N VAL A 88 0.27 9.38 -3.03
CA VAL A 88 1.05 9.69 -1.81
C VAL A 88 0.20 9.35 -0.59
N ALA A 89 0.76 8.68 0.42
CA ALA A 89 0.06 8.41 1.67
C ALA A 89 -0.28 9.73 2.41
N ALA A 90 -1.53 9.86 2.86
CA ALA A 90 -1.96 10.96 3.71
C ALA A 90 -1.36 10.84 5.13
N PRO A 91 -1.20 11.95 5.86
CA PRO A 91 -0.90 11.92 7.29
C PRO A 91 -1.99 11.19 8.07
N GLN A 92 -1.63 10.35 9.04
CA GLN A 92 -2.59 9.64 9.88
C GLN A 92 -2.18 9.66 11.35
N GLY A 93 -3.06 10.15 12.24
CA GLY A 93 -2.92 9.97 13.69
C GLY A 93 -1.59 10.45 14.29
N GLY A 94 -0.99 11.52 13.73
CA GLY A 94 0.32 12.04 14.15
C GLY A 94 1.51 11.54 13.32
N LEU A 95 1.31 10.58 12.44
CA LEU A 95 2.31 10.16 11.45
C LEU A 95 2.21 11.04 10.21
N VAL A 96 3.37 11.49 9.72
CA VAL A 96 3.47 12.49 8.64
C VAL A 96 3.04 11.96 7.27
N GLY A 97 3.09 10.64 7.06
CA GLY A 97 2.87 10.01 5.76
C GLY A 97 3.89 10.51 4.72
N GLY A 98 3.46 10.63 3.47
CA GLY A 98 4.30 11.16 2.39
C GLY A 98 5.04 10.11 1.55
N GLY A 99 5.05 8.86 1.98
CA GLY A 99 5.53 7.74 1.18
C GLY A 99 4.59 7.38 0.03
N ASN A 100 5.09 6.55 -0.89
CA ASN A 100 4.28 5.95 -1.94
C ASN A 100 3.27 4.96 -1.35
N GLN A 101 2.00 5.10 -1.72
CA GLN A 101 0.91 4.20 -1.36
C GLN A 101 0.32 3.58 -2.62
N VAL A 102 0.26 2.24 -2.63
CA VAL A 102 -0.44 1.43 -3.63
C VAL A 102 -1.59 0.70 -2.94
N LEU A 103 -2.76 0.69 -3.57
CA LEU A 103 -3.96 0.01 -3.09
C LEU A 103 -4.55 -0.84 -4.22
N PHE A 104 -4.66 -2.15 -3.98
CA PHE A 104 -5.46 -3.01 -4.87
C PHE A 104 -6.97 -2.78 -4.65
N PRO A 105 -7.81 -2.94 -5.68
CA PRO A 105 -9.26 -2.88 -5.53
C PRO A 105 -9.75 -3.83 -4.43
N LYS A 106 -10.84 -3.47 -3.73
CA LYS A 106 -11.33 -4.21 -2.55
C LYS A 106 -11.57 -5.70 -2.81
N ASP A 107 -12.08 -6.04 -3.99
CA ASP A 107 -12.41 -7.41 -4.38
C ASP A 107 -11.25 -8.14 -5.08
N PHE A 108 -10.09 -7.48 -5.18
CA PHE A 108 -8.90 -8.05 -5.80
C PHE A 108 -8.23 -9.05 -4.86
N LYS A 109 -7.98 -10.26 -5.35
CA LYS A 109 -7.24 -11.29 -4.62
C LYS A 109 -5.82 -11.35 -5.15
N ILE A 110 -4.86 -11.02 -4.28
CA ILE A 110 -3.44 -11.17 -4.58
C ILE A 110 -3.11 -12.66 -4.60
N ASP A 111 -2.49 -13.12 -5.68
CA ASP A 111 -2.06 -14.50 -5.83
C ASP A 111 -0.78 -14.74 -4.99
N THR A 112 -0.77 -15.79 -4.18
CA THR A 112 0.38 -16.12 -3.32
C THR A 112 1.61 -16.52 -4.13
N SER A 113 1.45 -16.95 -5.38
CA SER A 113 2.57 -17.21 -6.30
C SER A 113 3.37 -15.96 -6.69
N TRP A 114 2.82 -14.77 -6.45
CA TRP A 114 3.53 -13.50 -6.70
C TRP A 114 4.58 -13.20 -5.62
N ILE A 115 4.51 -13.86 -4.45
CA ILE A 115 5.47 -13.67 -3.37
C ILE A 115 6.85 -14.10 -3.84
N LYS A 116 7.83 -13.20 -3.68
CA LYS A 116 9.23 -13.44 -4.02
C LYS A 116 10.08 -13.29 -2.76
N GLN A 117 10.87 -14.31 -2.46
CA GLN A 117 11.88 -14.26 -1.41
C GLN A 117 13.03 -13.31 -1.76
#